data_AF-A0A8T5SNN6-F1
#
_entry.id   AF-A0A8T5SNN6-F1
#
_cell.length_a   1.000
_cell.length_b   1.000
_cell.length_c   1.000
_cell.angle_alpha   90.00
_cell.angle_beta   90.00
_cell.angle_gamma   90.00
#
_symmetry.space_group_name_H-M   'P 1'
#
loop_
_entity.id
_entity.type
_entity.pdbx_description
1 polymer ?
#
loop_
_entity_poly.entity_id
_entity_poly.type
_entity_poly.pdbx_seq_one_letter_code
_entity_poly.pdbx_strand_id
1 'polypeptide(L)' 'SILQQFLDLDEDEQILYRFGRRLGTFQSLEDLHDTRQRARVIQVMSENDVNPQNIDSLIDQMMQRFL' A
#
# COMPACT_ATOMS: atom_id res chain seq x y z
N SER A 1 -18.81 5.93 4.48
CA SER A 1 -18.35 4.60 4.94
C SER A 1 -16.86 4.48 4.64
N ILE A 2 -16.15 3.51 5.24
CA ILE A 2 -14.72 3.32 4.95
C ILE A 2 -14.46 3.00 3.48
N LEU A 3 -15.41 2.31 2.82
CA LEU A 3 -15.34 2.05 1.38
C LEU A 3 -15.39 3.34 0.56
N GLN A 4 -16.31 4.26 0.89
CA GLN A 4 -16.40 5.54 0.18
C GLN A 4 -15.12 6.37 0.34
N GLN A 5 -14.59 6.46 1.57
CA GLN A 5 -13.36 7.18 1.84
C GLN A 5 -12.18 6.63 1.03
N PHE A 6 -12.09 5.30 0.86
CA PHE A 6 -11.07 4.69 0.02
C PHE A 6 -11.30 4.98 -1.47
N LEU A 7 -12.55 4.92 -1.96
CA LEU A 7 -12.89 5.20 -3.36
C LEU A 7 -12.73 6.68 -3.74
N ASP A 8 -12.78 7.58 -2.75
CA ASP A 8 -12.56 9.01 -2.93
C ASP A 8 -11.06 9.38 -3.00
N LEU A 9 -10.15 8.43 -2.74
CA LEU A 9 -8.71 8.62 -2.90
C LEU A 9 -8.29 8.57 -4.37
N ASP A 10 -7.26 9.33 -4.73
CA ASP A 10 -6.60 9.21 -6.03
C ASP A 10 -5.98 7.81 -6.21
N GLU A 11 -5.80 7.37 -7.45
CA GLU A 11 -5.33 6.01 -7.77
C GLU A 11 -3.99 5.68 -7.07
N ASP A 12 -3.06 6.63 -7.04
CA ASP A 12 -1.76 6.47 -6.37
C ASP A 12 -1.90 6.28 -4.85
N GLU A 13 -2.84 6.99 -4.22
CA GLU A 13 -3.15 6.84 -2.79
C GLU A 13 -3.79 5.48 -2.50
N GLN A 14 -4.68 5.01 -3.39
CA GLN A 14 -5.28 3.68 -3.28
C GLN A 14 -4.22 2.57 -3.40
N ILE A 15 -3.29 2.71 -4.35
CA ILE A 15 -2.14 1.81 -4.55
C ILE A 15 -1.27 1.79 -3.30
N LEU A 16 -0.87 2.96 -2.81
CA LEU A 16 -0.05 3.10 -1.61
C LEU A 16 -0.72 2.46 -0.39
N TYR A 17 -2.02 2.71 -0.19
CA TYR A 17 -2.78 2.12 0.91
C TYR A 17 -2.82 0.60 0.82
N ARG A 18 -3.17 0.05 -0.35
CA ARG A 18 -3.25 -1.42 -0.55
C ARG A 18 -1.90 -2.09 -0.28
N PHE A 19 -0.82 -1.51 -0.79
CA PHE A 19 0.53 -2.02 -0.57
C PHE A 19 0.93 -1.94 0.91
N GLY A 20 0.74 -0.78 1.55
CA GLY A 20 1.08 -0.58 2.96
C GLY A 20 0.28 -1.46 3.92
N ARG A 21 -0.99 -1.75 3.60
CA ARG A 21 -1.83 -2.73 4.32
C ARG A 21 -1.24 -4.13 4.20
N ARG A 22 -0.76 -4.51 3.01
CA ARG A 22 -0.17 -5.83 2.78
C ARG A 22 1.16 -6.02 3.50
N LEU A 23 1.96 -4.96 3.59
CA LEU A 23 3.19 -4.92 4.39
C LEU A 23 2.93 -4.97 5.90
N GLY A 24 1.67 -4.85 6.35
CA GLY A 24 1.32 -4.71 7.75
C GLY A 24 1.75 -3.37 8.36
N THR A 25 2.08 -2.38 7.52
CA THR A 25 2.46 -1.04 7.99
C THR A 25 1.22 -0.23 8.31
N PHE A 26 0.24 -0.18 7.40
CA PHE A 26 -1.02 0.51 7.64
C PHE A 26 -2.04 -0.42 8.30
N GLN A 27 -2.87 0.13 9.19
CA GLN A 27 -4.01 -0.55 9.81
C GLN A 27 -5.34 0.11 9.43
N SER A 28 -5.30 1.39 9.08
CA SER A 28 -6.46 2.23 8.75
C SER A 28 -6.13 3.22 7.63
N LEU A 29 -7.15 3.86 7.05
CA LEU A 29 -6.94 4.92 6.06
C LEU A 29 -6.24 6.15 6.68
N GLU A 30 -6.37 6.37 7.99
CA GLU A 30 -5.72 7.50 8.67
C GLU A 30 -4.19 7.39 8.65
N ASP A 31 -3.66 6.17 8.55
CA ASP A 31 -2.22 5.94 8.46
C ASP A 31 -1.58 6.51 7.17
N LEU A 32 -2.39 6.81 6.14
CA LEU A 32 -1.92 7.55 4.95
C LEU A 32 -1.44 8.97 5.30
N HIS A 33 -1.90 9.54 6.41
CA HIS A 33 -1.48 10.85 6.90
C HIS A 33 -0.26 10.79 7.83
N ASP A 34 0.12 9.61 8.31
CA ASP A 34 1.34 9.44 9.09
C ASP A 34 2.56 9.43 8.15
N THR A 35 3.30 10.55 8.15
CA THR A 35 4.45 10.75 7.27
C THR A 35 5.52 9.66 7.42
N ARG A 36 5.70 9.10 8.63
CA ARG A 36 6.73 8.08 8.88
C ARG A 36 6.30 6.73 8.32
N GLN A 37 5.05 6.33 8.57
CA GLN A 37 4.50 5.08 8.01
C GLN A 37 4.48 5.17 6.48
N ARG A 38 4.03 6.30 5.94
CA ARG A 38 3.97 6.57 4.52
C ARG A 38 5.34 6.50 3.84
N ALA A 39 6.35 7.15 4.42
CA ALA A 39 7.72 7.10 3.90
C ALA A 39 8.28 5.68 3.87
N ARG A 40 7.99 4.85 4.89
CA ARG A 40 8.39 3.44 4.92
C ARG A 40 7.78 2.65 3.76
N VAL A 41 6.48 2.82 3.50
CA VAL A 41 5.81 2.11 2.41
C VAL A 41 6.36 2.57 1.05
N ILE A 42 6.54 3.88 0.85
CA ILE A 42 7.12 4.45 -0.38
C ILE A 42 8.55 3.94 -0.60
N GLN A 43 9.35 3.84 0.45
CA GLN A 43 10.71 3.28 0.35
C GLN A 43 10.68 1.84 -0.16
N VAL A 44 9.83 0.98 0.43
CA VAL A 44 9.72 -0.42 -0.01
C VAL A 44 9.18 -0.50 -1.44
N MET A 45 8.22 0.35 -1.81
CA MET A 45 7.72 0.43 -3.18
C MET A 45 8.84 0.78 -4.17
N SER A 46 9.66 1.78 -3.83
CA SER A 46 10.81 2.19 -4.65
C SER A 46 11.87 1.10 -4.75
N GLU A 47 12.15 0.36 -3.68
CA GLU A 47 13.12 -0.73 -3.67
C GLU A 47 12.70 -1.94 -4.52
N ASN A 48 11.40 -2.06 -4.83
CA ASN A 48 10.82 -3.16 -5.61
C ASN A 48 10.26 -2.71 -6.97
N ASP A 49 10.56 -1.47 -7.41
CA ASP A 49 10.05 -0.88 -8.65
C ASP A 49 8.53 -1.03 -8.81
N VAL A 50 7.78 -0.80 -7.73
CA VAL A 50 6.32 -0.94 -7.74
C VAL A 50 5.68 0.10 -8.65
N ASN A 51 4.81 -0.37 -9.53
CA ASN A 51 4.00 0.42 -10.44
C ASN A 51 2.59 -0.20 -10.55
N PRO A 52 1.62 0.51 -11.16
CA PRO A 52 0.25 -0.01 -11.30
C PRO A 52 0.17 -1.34 -12.05
N GLN A 53 1.15 -1.68 -12.89
CA GLN A 53 1.13 -2.92 -13.68
C GLN A 53 1.64 -4.15 -12.90
N ASN A 54 2.47 -3.96 -11.86
CA ASN A 54 3.09 -5.07 -11.12
C ASN A 54 2.66 -5.17 -9.65
N ILE A 55 1.94 -4.18 -9.12
CA ILE A 55 1.59 -4.12 -7.70
C ILE A 55 0.87 -5.36 -7.20
N ASP A 56 -0.14 -5.85 -7.94
CA ASP A 56 -0.92 -7.03 -7.55
C ASP A 56 -0.02 -8.27 -7.48
N SER A 57 0.86 -8.45 -8.47
CA SER A 57 1.80 -9.57 -8.50
C SER A 57 2.83 -9.50 -7.35
N LEU A 58 3.33 -8.30 -7.02
CA LEU A 58 4.25 -8.11 -5.90
C LEU A 58 3.58 -8.37 -4.54
N ILE A 59 2.34 -7.91 -4.37
CA ILE A 59 1.49 -8.20 -3.20
C ILE A 59 1.31 -9.73 -3.06
N ASP A 60 1.04 -10.43 -4.15
CA ASP A 60 0.87 -11.88 -4.18
C ASP A 60 2.17 -12.63 -3.82
N GLN A 61 3.30 -12.23 -4.40
CA GLN A 61 4.61 -12.81 -4.08
C GLN A 61 4.99 -12.58 -2.62
N MET A 62 4.65 -11.42 -2.06
CA MET A 62 4.81 -11.16 -0.63
C MET A 62 3.97 -12.13 0.22
N MET A 63 2.75 -12.47 -0.19
CA MET A 63 1.94 -13.49 0.51
C MET A 63 2.60 -14.86 0.53
N GLN A 64 3.17 -15.27 -0.61
CA GLN A 64 3.77 -16.59 -0.77
C GLN A 64 5.00 -16.82 0.11
N ARG A 65 5.70 -15.76 0.55
CA ARG A 65 6.86 -15.86 1.45
C ARG A 65 6.50 -16.06 2.92
N PHE A 66 5.24 -15.88 3.32
CA PHE A 66 4.78 -16.02 4.70
C PHE A 66 3.93 -17.29 4.94
N LEU A 67 3.80 -18.16 3.93
CA LEU A 67 3.24 -19.52 4.02
C LEU A 67 4.35 -20.55 3.87
#